data_AF-A0A842UJ27-F1
#
_entry.id   AF-A0A842UJ27-F1
#
_cell.length_a   1.000
_cell.length_b   1.000
_cell.length_c   1.000
_cell.angle_alpha   90.00
_cell.angle_beta   90.00
_cell.angle_gamma   90.00
#
_symmetry.space_group_name_H-M   'P 1'
#
loop_
_entity.id
_entity.type
_entity.pdbx_description
1 polymer ?
#
loop_
_entity_poly.entity_id
_entity_poly.type
_entity_poly.pdbx_seq_one_letter_code
_entity_poly.pdbx_strand_id
1 'polypeptide(L)'
;MDTIVLCVDRDDDIGRHTGVRGPIVGVERNLRIAQRLALTDPADTDVNALYGALKLARDQGLEIATLTGDKNVGLVSDKKIARQLDKIIKEHNPKNVIVVTDGLDDEQVIPIIQSRVKINSVKTIVVRQSKELEKAYFKLTHFLKEISQEPDLARLIFGLPGIALMLLAIGGENAYR
;
A
#
# COMPACT_ATOMS: atom_id res chain seq x y z
N MET A 1 -4.89 -20.75 20.31
CA MET A 1 -5.68 -20.13 19.22
C MET A 1 -5.14 -20.65 17.90
N ASP A 2 -5.99 -21.08 16.99
CA ASP A 2 -5.54 -21.72 15.74
C ASP A 2 -5.14 -20.72 14.65
N THR A 3 -5.58 -19.47 14.73
CA THR A 3 -5.26 -18.42 13.73
C THR A 3 -5.14 -17.05 14.39
N ILE A 4 -4.16 -16.27 13.94
CA ILE A 4 -3.95 -14.87 14.35
C ILE A 4 -4.01 -13.97 13.11
N VAL A 5 -4.64 -12.81 13.24
CA VAL A 5 -4.54 -11.74 12.23
C VAL A 5 -3.22 -11.00 12.43
N LEU A 6 -2.40 -10.94 11.39
CA LEU A 6 -1.07 -10.36 11.42
C LEU A 6 -1.04 -9.12 10.52
N CYS A 7 -1.08 -7.93 11.10
CA CYS A 7 -0.80 -6.70 10.36
C CYS A 7 0.72 -6.51 10.27
N VAL A 8 1.20 -5.97 9.17
CA VAL A 8 2.62 -5.63 9.00
C VAL A 8 2.73 -4.18 8.57
N ASP A 9 3.76 -3.51 9.06
CA ASP A 9 4.28 -2.21 8.63
C ASP A 9 5.79 -2.43 8.50
N ARG A 10 6.33 -2.43 7.28
CA ARG A 10 7.73 -2.80 7.03
C ARG A 10 8.70 -1.62 7.16
N ASP A 11 8.29 -0.39 6.95
CA ASP A 11 9.16 0.78 7.04
C ASP A 11 9.06 1.52 8.38
N ASP A 12 8.34 0.92 9.34
CA ASP A 12 8.18 1.36 10.73
C ASP A 12 7.43 2.69 10.83
N ASP A 13 6.54 3.02 9.90
CA ASP A 13 5.77 4.26 9.95
C ASP A 13 4.86 4.29 11.18
N ILE A 14 4.28 3.16 11.60
CA ILE A 14 3.59 3.03 12.89
C ILE A 14 4.55 3.37 14.03
N GLY A 15 5.75 2.79 14.03
CA GLY A 15 6.73 2.98 15.10
C GLY A 15 7.27 4.40 15.18
N ARG A 16 7.49 5.03 14.03
CA ARG A 16 8.01 6.39 13.89
C ARG A 16 6.99 7.44 14.32
N HIS A 17 5.74 7.29 13.91
CA HIS A 17 4.68 8.27 14.18
C HIS A 17 4.04 8.09 15.57
N THR A 18 4.07 6.88 16.13
CA THR A 18 3.47 6.59 17.44
C THR A 18 4.48 6.37 18.56
N GLY A 19 5.77 6.16 18.27
CA GLY A 19 6.80 5.84 19.26
C GLY A 19 6.65 4.47 19.92
N VAL A 20 5.76 3.61 19.41
CA VAL A 20 5.51 2.27 19.95
C VAL A 20 6.31 1.23 19.16
N ARG A 21 6.94 0.29 19.87
CA ARG A 21 7.74 -0.77 19.27
C ARG A 21 6.94 -2.06 19.17
N GLY A 22 7.01 -2.74 18.03
CA GLY A 22 6.41 -4.06 17.84
C GLY A 22 7.12 -5.20 18.61
N PRO A 23 6.47 -6.37 18.74
CA PRO A 23 5.14 -6.65 18.21
C PRO A 23 4.04 -6.08 19.10
N ILE A 24 2.98 -5.57 18.48
CA ILE A 24 1.82 -4.99 19.16
C ILE A 24 0.71 -6.03 19.16
N VAL A 25 0.51 -6.72 20.28
CA VAL A 25 -0.46 -7.81 20.42
C VAL A 25 -1.71 -7.34 21.16
N GLY A 26 -2.89 -7.79 20.72
CA GLY A 26 -4.17 -7.48 21.37
C GLY A 26 -5.01 -6.48 20.58
N VAL A 27 -6.30 -6.75 20.47
CA VAL A 27 -7.28 -5.85 19.83
C VAL A 27 -7.23 -4.45 20.43
N GLU A 28 -7.25 -4.34 21.75
CA GLU A 28 -7.25 -3.04 22.45
C GLU A 28 -5.95 -2.25 22.26
N ARG A 29 -4.81 -2.93 22.19
CA ARG A 29 -3.53 -2.24 21.93
C ARG A 29 -3.50 -1.74 20.51
N ASN A 30 -3.83 -2.58 19.53
CA ASN A 30 -3.85 -2.19 18.13
C ASN A 30 -4.85 -1.07 17.83
N LEU A 31 -6.02 -1.05 18.49
CA LEU A 31 -6.98 0.04 18.37
C LEU A 31 -6.39 1.38 18.84
N ARG A 32 -5.73 1.40 20.02
CA ARG A 32 -5.10 2.63 20.53
C ARG A 32 -4.00 3.14 19.60
N ILE A 33 -3.25 2.22 18.99
CA ILE A 33 -2.19 2.57 18.04
C ILE A 33 -2.77 3.12 16.75
N ALA A 34 -3.82 2.49 16.21
CA ALA A 34 -4.53 2.98 15.03
C ALA A 34 -5.09 4.40 15.26
N GLN A 35 -5.70 4.64 16.43
CA GLN A 35 -6.20 5.96 16.81
C GLN A 35 -5.06 6.98 16.93
N ARG A 36 -3.95 6.60 17.56
CA ARG A 36 -2.79 7.49 17.71
C ARG A 36 -2.15 7.82 16.37
N LEU A 37 -1.96 6.82 15.50
CA LEU A 37 -1.42 7.03 14.17
C LEU A 37 -2.33 7.96 13.36
N ALA A 38 -3.65 7.71 13.35
CA ALA A 38 -4.61 8.57 12.66
C ALA A 38 -4.63 10.02 13.15
N LEU A 39 -4.31 10.26 14.44
CA LEU A 39 -4.18 11.61 14.98
C LEU A 39 -2.84 12.27 14.61
N THR A 40 -1.77 11.49 14.42
CA THR A 40 -0.45 11.99 14.04
C THR A 40 -0.37 12.22 12.52
N ASP A 41 -0.73 11.22 11.73
CA ASP A 41 -0.75 11.26 10.26
C ASP A 41 -2.01 10.54 9.73
N PRO A 42 -3.09 11.28 9.45
CA PRO A 42 -4.33 10.70 8.92
C PRO A 42 -4.23 10.30 7.44
N ALA A 43 -3.18 10.72 6.71
CA ALA A 43 -3.01 10.40 5.29
C ALA A 43 -2.28 9.07 5.08
N ASP A 44 -1.60 8.59 6.12
CA ASP A 44 -0.86 7.33 6.16
C ASP A 44 -1.79 6.12 5.89
N THR A 45 -1.36 5.24 5.00
CA THR A 45 -2.11 4.05 4.58
C THR A 45 -2.14 2.96 5.66
N ASP A 46 -1.16 2.93 6.56
CA ASP A 46 -1.11 2.02 7.72
C ASP A 46 -2.31 2.19 8.65
N VAL A 47 -2.87 3.41 8.73
CA VAL A 47 -4.10 3.66 9.49
C VAL A 47 -5.21 2.73 9.02
N ASN A 48 -5.40 2.63 7.71
CA ASN A 48 -6.44 1.80 7.13
C ASN A 48 -6.09 0.31 7.20
N ALA A 49 -4.82 -0.07 7.07
CA ALA A 49 -4.37 -1.44 7.30
C ALA A 49 -4.70 -1.92 8.72
N LEU A 50 -4.36 -1.12 9.74
CA LEU A 50 -4.68 -1.41 11.14
C LEU A 50 -6.19 -1.55 11.37
N TYR A 51 -7.00 -0.63 10.87
CA TYR A 51 -8.47 -0.74 10.99
C TYR A 51 -9.03 -1.95 10.21
N GLY A 52 -8.45 -2.28 9.06
CA GLY A 52 -8.79 -3.47 8.28
C GLY A 52 -8.50 -4.77 9.04
N ALA A 53 -7.34 -4.84 9.70
CA ALA A 53 -6.93 -5.95 10.55
C ALA A 53 -7.81 -6.06 11.82
N LEU A 54 -8.08 -4.93 12.49
CA LEU A 54 -8.96 -4.87 13.66
C LEU A 54 -10.37 -5.33 13.35
N LYS A 55 -10.93 -4.87 12.23
CA LYS A 55 -12.25 -5.31 11.76
C LYS A 55 -12.27 -6.82 11.55
N LEU A 56 -11.28 -7.35 10.82
CA LEU A 56 -11.18 -8.78 10.55
C LEU A 56 -11.07 -9.60 11.85
N ALA A 57 -10.20 -9.17 12.77
CA ALA A 57 -10.00 -9.85 14.04
C ALA A 57 -11.28 -9.87 14.88
N ARG A 58 -12.01 -8.75 14.96
CA ARG A 58 -13.28 -8.66 15.69
C ARG A 58 -14.38 -9.50 15.05
N ASP A 59 -14.56 -9.41 13.73
CA ASP A 59 -15.60 -10.14 13.00
C ASP A 59 -15.41 -11.66 13.10
N GLN A 60 -14.17 -12.14 13.24
CA GLN A 60 -13.82 -13.56 13.33
C GLN A 60 -13.52 -14.03 14.77
N GLY A 61 -13.56 -13.15 15.77
CA GLY A 61 -13.18 -13.48 17.15
C GLY A 61 -11.72 -13.96 17.29
N LEU A 62 -10.81 -13.43 16.48
CA LEU A 62 -9.40 -13.81 16.44
C LEU A 62 -8.53 -12.81 17.20
N GLU A 63 -7.37 -13.29 17.66
CA GLU A 63 -6.31 -12.44 18.18
C GLU A 63 -5.63 -11.67 17.03
N ILE A 64 -5.08 -10.50 17.34
CA ILE A 64 -4.36 -9.66 16.39
C ILE A 64 -2.97 -9.32 16.90
N ALA A 65 -2.00 -9.33 16.00
CA ALA A 65 -0.69 -8.78 16.23
C ALA A 65 -0.25 -7.90 15.06
N THR A 66 0.45 -6.80 15.37
CA THR A 66 1.09 -5.95 14.36
C THR A 66 2.60 -6.03 14.51
N LEU A 67 3.27 -6.30 13.40
CA LEU A 67 4.72 -6.30 13.29
C LEU A 67 5.19 -4.96 12.73
N THR A 68 6.17 -4.34 13.37
CA THR A 68 6.75 -3.07 12.89
C THR A 68 8.20 -3.26 12.47
N GLY A 69 8.52 -2.79 11.28
CA GLY A 69 9.80 -2.97 10.62
C GLY A 69 10.82 -1.92 11.03
N ASP A 70 11.64 -1.43 10.10
CA ASP A 70 12.61 -0.37 10.36
C ASP A 70 12.63 0.59 9.18
N LYS A 71 12.80 1.89 9.44
CA LYS A 71 12.96 2.91 8.38
C LYS A 71 14.04 2.54 7.35
N ASN A 72 15.05 1.80 7.79
CA ASN A 72 16.00 1.16 6.91
C ASN A 72 15.40 -0.18 6.48
N VAL A 73 14.54 -0.12 5.48
CA VAL A 73 13.90 -1.29 4.86
C VAL A 73 14.91 -2.34 4.36
N GLY A 74 14.43 -3.46 3.82
CA GLY A 74 15.29 -4.56 3.44
C GLY A 74 15.79 -5.31 4.67
N LEU A 75 17.06 -5.73 4.67
CA LEU A 75 17.58 -6.71 5.62
C LEU A 75 17.42 -6.33 7.10
N VAL A 76 17.49 -5.03 7.44
CA VAL A 76 17.36 -4.57 8.83
C VAL A 76 15.93 -4.73 9.32
N SER A 77 14.97 -4.18 8.56
CA SER A 77 13.53 -4.35 8.81
C SER A 77 13.12 -5.83 8.81
N ASP A 78 13.51 -6.57 7.78
CA ASP A 78 13.16 -7.98 7.58
C ASP A 78 13.63 -8.85 8.77
N LYS A 79 14.84 -8.60 9.30
CA LYS A 79 15.35 -9.24 10.52
C LYS A 79 14.56 -8.85 11.76
N LYS A 80 14.12 -7.60 11.88
CA LYS A 80 13.32 -7.12 13.01
C LYS A 80 11.95 -7.79 13.01
N ILE A 81 11.28 -7.83 11.86
CA ILE A 81 9.99 -8.50 11.66
C ILE A 81 10.08 -10.00 11.96
N ALA A 82 11.11 -10.67 11.45
CA ALA A 82 11.38 -12.08 11.74
C ALA A 82 11.46 -12.36 13.25
N ARG A 83 12.23 -11.57 14.00
CA ARG A 83 12.37 -11.73 15.47
C ARG A 83 11.06 -11.49 16.22
N GLN A 84 10.27 -10.51 15.78
CA GLN A 84 8.98 -10.24 16.39
C GLN A 84 7.99 -11.38 16.13
N LEU A 85 7.99 -11.95 14.92
CA LEU A 85 7.18 -13.12 14.59
C LEU A 85 7.61 -14.35 15.39
N ASP A 86 8.92 -14.60 15.54
CA ASP A 86 9.44 -15.69 16.38
C ASP A 86 8.92 -15.57 17.83
N LYS A 87 8.84 -14.35 18.36
CA LYS A 87 8.27 -14.07 19.68
C LYS A 87 6.77 -14.40 19.73
N ILE A 88 5.98 -13.96 18.74
CA ILE A 88 4.54 -14.27 18.67
C ILE A 88 4.31 -15.78 18.61
N ILE A 89 5.09 -16.49 17.78
CA ILE A 89 4.95 -17.94 17.64
C ILE A 89 5.27 -18.62 18.96
N LYS A 90 6.32 -18.20 19.67
CA LYS A 90 6.68 -18.75 20.97
C LYS A 90 5.61 -18.51 22.04
N GLU A 91 5.00 -17.33 22.06
CA GLU A 91 4.05 -16.92 23.12
C GLU A 91 2.61 -17.43 22.85
N HIS A 92 2.20 -17.51 21.58
CA HIS A 92 0.81 -17.82 21.22
C HIS A 92 0.63 -19.13 20.46
N ASN A 93 1.70 -19.71 19.92
CA ASN A 93 1.73 -20.95 19.13
C ASN A 93 0.60 -21.06 18.07
N PRO A 94 0.46 -20.08 17.16
CA PRO A 94 -0.58 -20.09 16.14
C PRO A 94 -0.29 -21.16 15.08
N LYS A 95 -1.32 -21.90 14.66
CA LYS A 95 -1.17 -22.84 13.52
C LYS A 95 -1.10 -22.11 12.18
N ASN A 96 -1.83 -21.00 12.07
CA ASN A 96 -1.94 -20.22 10.85
C ASN A 96 -2.00 -18.72 11.14
N VAL A 97 -1.77 -17.91 10.11
CA VAL A 97 -2.01 -16.46 10.15
C VAL A 97 -2.83 -15.99 8.95
N ILE A 98 -3.53 -14.87 9.13
CA ILE A 98 -4.09 -14.07 8.03
C ILE A 98 -3.30 -12.77 8.00
N VAL A 99 -2.55 -12.53 6.93
CA VAL A 99 -1.71 -11.34 6.80
C VAL A 99 -2.54 -10.18 6.27
N VAL A 100 -2.41 -9.01 6.89
CA VAL A 100 -3.02 -7.75 6.47
C VAL A 100 -1.90 -6.73 6.22
N THR A 101 -2.02 -5.99 5.12
CA THR A 101 -1.01 -5.04 4.63
C THR A 101 -1.72 -3.92 3.86
N ASP A 102 -1.06 -2.79 3.64
CA ASP A 102 -1.56 -1.71 2.78
C ASP A 102 -0.98 -1.70 1.34
N GLY A 103 0.03 -2.53 1.03
CA GLY A 103 0.67 -2.46 -0.29
C GLY A 103 1.85 -3.39 -0.54
N LEU A 104 2.46 -3.20 -1.72
CA LEU A 104 3.50 -4.08 -2.26
C LEU A 104 4.78 -4.11 -1.43
N ASP A 105 5.14 -3.01 -0.77
CA ASP A 105 6.39 -2.93 -0.02
C ASP A 105 6.38 -3.81 1.23
N ASP A 106 5.26 -3.87 1.90
CA ASP A 106 4.98 -4.76 3.02
C ASP A 106 4.84 -6.23 2.60
N GLU A 107 4.21 -6.50 1.45
CA GLU A 107 4.06 -7.87 0.95
C GLU A 107 5.41 -8.58 0.73
N GLN A 108 6.52 -7.84 0.62
CA GLN A 108 7.88 -8.40 0.55
C GLN A 108 8.26 -9.24 1.78
N VAL A 109 7.57 -9.10 2.93
CA VAL A 109 7.84 -9.90 4.12
C VAL A 109 7.09 -11.24 4.13
N ILE A 110 6.17 -11.47 3.20
CA ILE A 110 5.38 -12.71 3.11
C ILE A 110 6.27 -13.96 3.14
N PRO A 111 7.38 -14.05 2.37
CA PRO A 111 8.26 -15.23 2.44
C PRO A 111 8.85 -15.48 3.83
N ILE A 112 9.13 -14.42 4.60
CA ILE A 112 9.67 -14.49 5.97
C ILE A 112 8.62 -15.04 6.94
N ILE A 113 7.37 -14.62 6.75
CA ILE A 113 6.22 -15.09 7.54
C ILE A 113 5.95 -16.56 7.20
N GLN A 114 5.86 -16.88 5.91
CA GLN A 114 5.55 -18.20 5.39
C GLN A 114 6.59 -19.26 5.79
N SER A 115 7.86 -18.87 5.97
CA SER A 115 8.90 -19.79 6.44
C SER A 115 8.77 -20.20 7.90
N ARG A 116 7.87 -19.57 8.67
CA ARG A 116 7.70 -19.77 10.12
C ARG A 116 6.31 -20.26 10.50
N VAL A 117 5.28 -19.78 9.80
CA VAL A 117 3.87 -20.11 10.06
C VAL A 117 3.08 -20.16 8.75
N LYS A 118 2.09 -21.04 8.68
CA LYS A 118 1.24 -21.15 7.50
C LYS A 118 0.40 -19.89 7.32
N ILE A 119 0.43 -19.33 6.11
CA ILE A 119 -0.44 -18.21 5.72
C ILE A 119 -1.69 -18.79 5.08
N ASN A 120 -2.85 -18.55 5.68
CA ASN A 120 -4.14 -18.98 5.13
C ASN A 120 -4.68 -17.99 4.09
N SER A 121 -4.38 -16.71 4.28
CA SER A 121 -4.86 -15.63 3.40
C SER A 121 -3.98 -14.39 3.57
N VAL A 122 -3.90 -13.59 2.51
CA VAL A 122 -3.31 -12.25 2.51
C VAL A 122 -4.43 -11.29 2.10
N LYS A 123 -4.57 -10.19 2.84
CA LYS A 123 -5.57 -9.16 2.60
C LYS A 123 -4.93 -7.78 2.53
N THR A 124 -4.89 -7.22 1.33
CA THR A 124 -4.35 -5.88 1.07
C THR A 124 -5.46 -4.84 1.21
N ILE A 125 -5.24 -3.81 2.03
CA ILE A 125 -6.18 -2.71 2.27
C ILE A 125 -5.80 -1.55 1.37
N VAL A 126 -6.59 -1.32 0.32
CA VAL A 126 -6.35 -0.24 -0.63
C VAL A 126 -7.24 0.96 -0.32
N VAL A 127 -6.62 2.10 -0.02
CA VAL A 127 -7.32 3.38 0.19
C VAL A 127 -7.61 4.02 -1.17
N ARG A 128 -8.89 4.29 -1.45
CA ARG A 128 -9.30 4.92 -2.72
C ARG A 128 -9.12 6.44 -2.63
N GLN A 129 -8.06 6.97 -3.26
CA GLN A 129 -7.88 8.42 -3.43
C GLN A 129 -8.26 8.85 -4.84
N SER A 130 -9.32 9.65 -4.99
CA SER A 130 -9.78 10.18 -6.30
C SER A 130 -9.16 11.54 -6.65
N LYS A 131 -8.67 12.29 -5.66
CA LYS A 131 -8.20 13.67 -5.83
C LYS A 131 -6.95 13.77 -6.71
N GLU A 132 -6.13 12.74 -6.77
CA GLU A 132 -4.92 12.74 -7.62
C GLU A 132 -5.29 12.62 -9.10
N LEU A 133 -6.26 11.77 -9.44
CA LEU A 133 -6.83 11.71 -10.80
C LEU A 133 -7.49 13.03 -11.18
N GLU A 134 -8.22 13.65 -10.26
CA GLU A 134 -8.83 14.97 -10.46
C GLU A 134 -7.76 16.05 -10.70
N LYS A 135 -6.69 16.10 -9.89
CA LYS A 135 -5.56 17.02 -10.10
C LYS A 135 -4.84 16.76 -11.42
N ALA A 136 -4.63 15.50 -11.78
CA ALA A 136 -4.00 15.13 -13.06
C ALA A 136 -4.87 15.58 -14.24
N TYR A 137 -6.19 15.39 -14.14
CA TYR A 137 -7.16 15.88 -15.12
C TYR A 137 -7.09 17.42 -15.26
N PHE A 138 -7.13 18.16 -14.15
CA PHE A 138 -7.05 19.62 -14.20
C PHE A 138 -5.70 20.11 -14.76
N LYS A 139 -4.58 19.50 -14.38
CA LYS A 139 -3.26 19.83 -14.94
C LYS A 139 -3.20 19.59 -16.45
N LEU A 140 -3.71 18.44 -16.90
CA LEU A 140 -3.75 18.10 -18.32
C LEU A 140 -4.60 19.09 -19.09
N THR A 141 -5.83 19.36 -18.65
CA THR A 141 -6.72 20.31 -19.32
C THR A 141 -6.17 21.74 -19.35
N HIS A 142 -5.51 22.17 -18.27
CA HIS A 142 -4.85 23.48 -18.22
C HIS A 142 -3.68 23.56 -19.20
N PHE A 143 -2.81 22.56 -19.20
CA PHE A 143 -1.69 22.45 -20.13
C PHE A 143 -2.15 22.45 -21.60
N LEU A 144 -3.18 21.66 -21.93
CA LEU A 144 -3.76 21.63 -23.28
C LEU A 144 -4.35 22.99 -23.67
N LYS A 145 -4.96 23.71 -22.72
CA LYS A 145 -5.50 25.05 -22.94
C LYS A 145 -4.39 26.07 -23.20
N GLU A 146 -3.31 26.05 -22.42
CA GLU A 146 -2.14 26.93 -22.62
C GLU A 146 -1.52 26.70 -24.00
N ILE A 147 -1.26 25.44 -24.37
CA ILE A 147 -0.75 25.10 -25.70
C ILE A 147 -1.67 25.64 -26.80
N SER A 148 -2.99 25.48 -26.64
CA SER A 148 -3.96 25.91 -27.65
C SER A 148 -4.04 27.43 -27.80
N GLN A 149 -3.61 28.20 -26.79
CA GLN A 149 -3.58 29.66 -26.83
C GLN A 149 -2.30 30.21 -27.49
N GLU A 150 -1.24 29.40 -27.60
CA GLU A 150 0.01 29.76 -28.27
C GLU A 150 0.08 29.13 -29.67
N PRO A 151 -0.07 29.92 -30.76
CA PRO A 151 -0.22 29.38 -32.12
C PRO A 151 0.95 28.51 -32.60
N ASP A 152 2.17 28.86 -32.21
CA ASP A 152 3.39 28.13 -32.62
C ASP A 152 3.50 26.78 -31.89
N LEU A 153 3.19 26.75 -30.58
CA LEU A 153 3.15 25.54 -29.78
C LEU A 153 1.98 24.62 -30.19
N ALA A 154 0.79 25.17 -30.45
CA ALA A 154 -0.34 24.41 -30.96
C ALA A 154 -0.01 23.73 -32.30
N ARG A 155 0.67 24.44 -33.21
CA ARG A 155 1.06 23.88 -34.51
C ARG A 155 2.11 22.78 -34.37
N LEU A 156 3.04 22.91 -33.43
CA LEU A 156 4.06 21.91 -33.14
C LEU A 156 3.47 20.66 -32.48
N ILE A 157 2.62 20.81 -31.45
CA ILE A 157 2.11 19.71 -30.63
C ILE A 157 0.89 19.02 -31.26
N PHE A 158 -0.01 19.77 -31.87
CA PHE A 158 -1.23 19.21 -32.49
C PHE A 158 -1.17 19.19 -34.02
N GLY A 159 -0.62 20.23 -34.63
CA GLY A 159 -0.61 20.39 -36.09
C GLY A 159 0.26 19.35 -36.79
N LEU A 160 1.57 19.31 -36.49
CA LEU A 160 2.49 18.39 -37.15
C LEU A 160 2.14 16.91 -36.89
N PRO A 161 1.85 16.47 -35.66
CA PRO A 161 1.40 15.10 -35.41
C PRO A 161 0.05 14.80 -36.09
N GLY A 162 -0.88 15.77 -36.10
CA GLY A 162 -2.17 15.61 -36.78
C GLY A 162 -2.03 15.41 -38.29
N ILE A 163 -1.15 16.17 -38.94
CA ILE A 163 -0.83 16.00 -40.37
C ILE A 163 -0.15 14.65 -40.60
N ALA A 164 0.82 14.27 -39.76
CA ALA A 164 1.48 12.96 -39.87
C ALA A 164 0.48 11.80 -39.73
N LEU A 165 -0.45 11.87 -38.77
CA LEU A 165 -1.51 10.88 -38.59
C LEU A 165 -2.48 10.83 -39.78
N MET A 166 -2.84 11.99 -40.35
CA MET A 166 -3.66 12.04 -41.57
C MET A 166 -2.95 11.40 -42.76
N LEU A 167 -1.66 11.68 -42.95
CA LEU A 167 -0.85 11.07 -44.00
C LEU A 167 -0.72 9.56 -43.80
N LEU A 168 -0.56 9.09 -42.56
CA LEU A 168 -0.53 7.66 -42.23
C LEU A 168 -1.89 6.99 -42.45
N ALA A 169 -3.00 7.65 -42.14
CA ALA A 169 -4.34 7.11 -42.38
C ALA A 169 -4.62 6.97 -43.88
N ILE A 170 -4.32 8.01 -44.67
CA ILE A 170 -4.55 8.01 -46.13
C ILE A 170 -3.55 7.10 -46.86
N GLY A 171 -2.27 7.13 -46.46
CA GLY A 171 -1.22 6.33 -47.07
C GLY A 171 -1.23 4.86 -46.63
N GLY A 172 -1.67 4.58 -45.40
CA GLY A 172 -1.75 3.24 -44.84
C GLY A 172 -2.79 2.36 -45.52
N GLU A 173 -3.92 2.93 -45.98
CA GLU A 173 -4.90 2.19 -46.79
C GLU A 173 -4.33 1.69 -48.12
N ASN A 174 -3.35 2.40 -48.69
CA ASN A 174 -2.69 2.00 -49.94
C ASN A 174 -1.49 1.06 -49.74
N ALA A 175 -1.03 0.86 -48.50
CA ALA A 175 0.13 0.01 -48.19
C ALA A 175 -0.24 -1.45 -47.88
N TYR A 176 -1.53 -1.76 -47.68
CA TYR A 176 -2.06 -3.09 -47.34
C TYR A 176 -2.98 -3.71 -48.41
N ARG A 177 -2.95 -3.16 -49.64
CA ARG A 177 -3.52 -3.79 -50.84
C ARG A 177 -2.40 -4.28 -51.74
#